data_AF-A0A6P5RKV7-F1
#
_entry.id   AF-A0A6P5RKV7-F1
#
_cell.length_a   1.000
_cell.length_b   1.000
_cell.length_c   1.000
_cell.angle_alpha   90.00
_cell.angle_beta   90.00
_cell.angle_gamma   90.00
#
_symmetry.space_group_name_H-M   'P 1'
#
loop_
_entity.id
_entity.type
_entity.pdbx_description
1 polymer ?
#
loop_
_entity_poly.entity_id
_entity_poly.type
_entity_poly.pdbx_seq_one_letter_code
_entity_poly.pdbx_strand_id
1 'polypeptide(L)'
;MALKLSFLAMLLFLLLASIAKAHASVFDVTSATYGATPGSDVSNALAKAWSDACASPSASKVVVPSGTYKLKEANFRGPCKAPIEMQVQGTLQAPADAGQLTRPDTWVGFQYIDMLTLSGGGTFDGQGALAWSQNDCREKTNCKPIPVSLRFEFLTNSKVQDITSLNSKNFHMHVFQCNHTTFQHLTITAPDESRNTDGIHIGASTGINITHAKIGTGDDCVSIGDDSHQITVTDVTCGPGHGISIGSLGRYKEEKDVTGIIVKNCTLTNTQNGVRIKTWPDSPSPSTASDIHYEDIIMVNVSNPILIDQLYCPYTQCDQKPPSKVKISNVSFKNIKGSSFTPLAVKLVCTRGIPCENVELTDIDLTYGGDRGPLTSLCSNVKPTITGVIKALGCATSSLAPLPLSKK
;
A
#
# COMPACT_ATOMS: atom_id res chain seq x y z
N MET A 1 -32.26 -56.68 4.63
CA MET A 1 -31.51 -55.90 5.65
C MET A 1 -30.01 -55.82 5.37
N ALA A 2 -29.35 -56.90 4.91
CA ALA A 2 -27.90 -56.91 4.63
C ALA A 2 -27.40 -55.85 3.62
N LEU A 3 -28.17 -55.56 2.56
CA LEU A 3 -27.77 -54.61 1.50
C LEU A 3 -27.75 -53.13 1.97
N LYS A 4 -28.60 -52.77 2.95
CA LYS A 4 -28.65 -51.40 3.52
C LYS A 4 -27.49 -51.14 4.50
N LEU A 5 -26.97 -52.18 5.16
CA LEU A 5 -25.81 -52.08 6.04
C LEU A 5 -24.51 -51.82 5.26
N SER A 6 -24.38 -52.42 4.07
CA SER A 6 -23.23 -52.23 3.18
C SER A 6 -23.11 -50.80 2.64
N PHE A 7 -24.23 -50.16 2.32
CA PHE A 7 -24.24 -48.78 1.81
C PHE A 7 -23.86 -47.76 2.89
N LEU A 8 -24.30 -47.97 4.13
CA LEU A 8 -23.99 -47.09 5.26
C LEU A 8 -22.50 -47.21 5.65
N ALA A 9 -21.95 -48.42 5.63
CA ALA A 9 -20.52 -48.66 5.85
C ALA A 9 -19.65 -48.03 4.75
N MET A 10 -20.08 -48.08 3.49
CA MET A 10 -19.36 -47.47 2.36
C MET A 10 -19.44 -45.94 2.39
N LEU A 11 -20.59 -45.35 2.76
CA LEU A 11 -20.70 -43.90 3.00
C LEU A 11 -19.85 -43.45 4.18
N LEU A 12 -19.79 -44.23 5.26
CA LEU A 12 -18.94 -43.93 6.42
C LEU A 12 -17.45 -44.05 6.05
N PHE A 13 -17.07 -45.00 5.20
CA PHE A 13 -15.70 -45.11 4.68
C PHE A 13 -15.34 -43.95 3.75
N LEU A 14 -16.28 -43.48 2.91
CA LEU A 14 -16.11 -42.29 2.07
C LEU A 14 -16.08 -40.99 2.89
N LEU A 15 -16.84 -40.90 4.00
CA LEU A 15 -16.77 -39.81 4.96
C LEU A 15 -15.46 -39.84 5.79
N LEU A 16 -14.99 -41.02 6.16
CA LEU A 16 -13.71 -41.17 6.87
C LEU A 16 -12.51 -40.92 5.95
N ALA A 17 -12.62 -41.28 4.66
CA ALA A 17 -11.62 -40.97 3.64
C ALA A 17 -11.59 -39.48 3.27
N SER A 18 -12.69 -38.74 3.44
CA SER A 18 -12.74 -37.29 3.22
C SER A 18 -12.31 -36.46 4.43
N ILE A 19 -12.01 -37.09 5.57
CA ILE A 19 -11.46 -36.43 6.78
C ILE A 19 -9.96 -36.74 6.96
N ALA A 20 -9.31 -37.39 5.99
CA ALA A 20 -7.87 -37.26 5.87
C ALA A 20 -7.57 -35.79 5.56
N LYS A 21 -7.43 -34.95 6.59
CA LYS A 21 -6.72 -33.67 6.50
C LYS A 21 -5.37 -34.02 5.90
N ALA A 22 -5.23 -33.86 4.59
CA ALA A 22 -3.96 -33.95 3.93
C ALA A 22 -3.07 -32.93 4.65
N HIS A 23 -2.17 -33.42 5.49
CA HIS A 23 -1.24 -32.58 6.21
C HIS A 23 -0.45 -31.82 5.16
N ALA A 24 -0.45 -30.49 5.26
CA ALA A 24 0.32 -29.69 4.33
C ALA A 24 1.78 -30.16 4.36
N SER A 25 2.36 -30.39 3.19
CA SER A 25 3.77 -30.82 3.11
C SER A 25 4.64 -29.69 3.64
N VAL A 26 5.46 -29.97 4.66
CA VAL A 26 6.29 -28.96 5.33
C VAL A 26 7.72 -29.00 4.82
N PHE A 27 8.21 -27.85 4.40
CA PHE A 27 9.53 -27.61 3.84
C PHE A 27 10.29 -26.64 4.76
N ASP A 28 10.86 -27.19 5.84
CA ASP A 28 11.66 -26.44 6.80
C ASP A 28 13.05 -26.17 6.21
N VAL A 29 13.37 -24.88 6.00
CA VAL A 29 14.64 -24.47 5.38
C VAL A 29 15.88 -24.91 6.16
N THR A 30 15.75 -25.18 7.46
CA THR A 30 16.86 -25.63 8.33
C THR A 30 17.06 -27.14 8.33
N SER A 31 16.13 -27.90 7.73
CA SER A 31 16.27 -29.35 7.61
C SER A 31 17.52 -29.75 6.83
N ALA A 32 17.99 -30.99 7.01
CA ALA A 32 19.14 -31.53 6.30
C ALA A 32 19.02 -31.45 4.76
N THR A 33 17.81 -31.33 4.22
CA THR A 33 17.53 -31.19 2.78
C THR A 33 17.92 -29.83 2.23
N TYR A 34 17.82 -28.77 3.04
CA TYR A 34 17.98 -27.36 2.61
C TYR A 34 19.14 -26.66 3.31
N GLY A 35 19.44 -27.02 4.55
CA GLY A 35 20.68 -26.67 5.25
C GLY A 35 20.81 -25.19 5.64
N ALA A 36 19.72 -24.43 5.72
CA ALA A 36 19.77 -23.05 6.19
C ALA A 36 20.22 -22.99 7.65
N THR A 37 21.15 -22.08 7.95
CA THR A 37 21.61 -21.82 9.31
C THR A 37 21.41 -20.34 9.68
N PRO A 38 20.97 -20.01 10.90
CA PRO A 38 20.96 -18.62 11.36
C PRO A 38 22.35 -17.98 11.20
N GLY A 39 22.39 -16.72 10.80
CA GLY A 39 23.59 -15.93 10.56
C GLY A 39 24.18 -16.07 9.14
N SER A 40 23.82 -17.10 8.38
CA SER A 40 24.31 -17.30 7.01
C SER A 40 23.35 -16.74 5.95
N ASP A 41 23.83 -16.65 4.71
CA ASP A 41 22.96 -16.40 3.56
C ASP A 41 22.10 -17.64 3.26
N VAL A 42 20.78 -17.46 3.24
CA VAL A 42 19.80 -18.54 3.01
C VAL A 42 19.13 -18.49 1.65
N SER A 43 19.59 -17.60 0.74
CA SER A 43 18.96 -17.41 -0.58
C SER A 43 18.76 -18.73 -1.33
N ASN A 44 19.79 -19.58 -1.39
CA ASN A 44 19.73 -20.87 -2.09
C ASN A 44 18.84 -21.90 -1.39
N ALA A 45 18.91 -21.99 -0.06
CA ALA A 45 18.09 -22.90 0.73
C ALA A 45 16.60 -22.57 0.57
N LEU A 46 16.25 -21.28 0.65
CA LEU A 46 14.91 -20.76 0.43
C LEU A 46 14.41 -21.00 -1.00
N ALA A 47 15.22 -20.71 -2.01
CA ALA A 47 14.85 -20.93 -3.40
C ALA A 47 14.53 -22.42 -3.66
N LYS A 48 15.34 -23.32 -3.12
CA LYS A 48 15.12 -24.77 -3.26
C LYS A 48 13.87 -25.22 -2.49
N ALA A 49 13.71 -24.81 -1.23
CA ALA A 49 12.53 -25.15 -0.42
C ALA A 49 11.23 -24.64 -1.07
N TRP A 50 11.25 -23.41 -1.60
CA TRP A 50 10.14 -22.85 -2.36
C TRP A 50 9.83 -23.66 -3.61
N SER A 51 10.85 -23.99 -4.42
CA SER A 51 10.68 -24.77 -5.65
C SER A 51 10.00 -26.12 -5.35
N ASP A 52 10.50 -26.84 -4.34
CA ASP A 52 9.94 -28.15 -3.96
C ASP A 52 8.51 -28.02 -3.42
N ALA A 53 8.24 -27.01 -2.58
CA ALA A 53 6.92 -26.72 -2.04
C ALA A 53 5.91 -26.34 -3.13
N CYS A 54 6.32 -25.49 -4.07
CA CYS A 54 5.48 -25.01 -5.17
C CYS A 54 5.16 -26.13 -6.17
N ALA A 55 6.06 -27.12 -6.29
CA ALA A 55 5.87 -28.32 -7.11
C ALA A 55 5.02 -29.42 -6.43
N SER A 56 4.69 -29.28 -5.14
CA SER A 56 3.85 -30.23 -4.38
C SER A 56 2.44 -30.32 -4.98
N PRO A 57 1.89 -31.52 -5.21
CA PRO A 57 0.52 -31.70 -5.71
C PRO A 57 -0.55 -31.44 -4.64
N SER A 58 -0.14 -31.17 -3.40
CA SER A 58 -0.99 -30.90 -2.25
C SER A 58 -0.54 -29.62 -1.56
N ALA A 59 -1.42 -29.04 -0.73
CA ALA A 59 -1.09 -27.83 0.00
C ALA A 59 0.27 -27.96 0.71
N SER A 60 1.10 -26.93 0.61
CA SER A 60 2.47 -26.96 1.10
C SER A 60 2.81 -25.74 1.95
N LYS A 61 3.83 -25.88 2.79
CA LYS A 61 4.30 -24.82 3.68
C LYS A 61 5.82 -24.78 3.67
N VAL A 62 6.40 -23.66 3.27
CA VAL A 62 7.81 -23.35 3.52
C VAL A 62 7.92 -22.69 4.88
N VAL A 63 8.80 -23.18 5.75
CA VAL A 63 9.00 -22.63 7.09
C VAL A 63 10.39 -22.04 7.20
N VAL A 64 10.47 -20.77 7.61
CA VAL A 64 11.69 -20.12 8.08
C VAL A 64 11.58 -20.00 9.60
N PRO A 65 12.21 -20.89 10.38
CA PRO A 65 12.14 -20.89 11.83
C PRO A 65 12.66 -19.58 12.46
N SER A 66 12.50 -19.47 13.78
CA SER A 66 13.07 -18.36 14.54
C SER A 66 14.60 -18.30 14.40
N GLY A 67 15.13 -17.10 14.21
CA GLY A 67 16.54 -16.84 13.97
C GLY A 67 16.73 -15.65 13.05
N THR A 68 17.94 -15.12 12.95
CA THR A 68 18.27 -14.10 11.93
C THR A 68 18.99 -14.77 10.79
N TYR A 69 18.53 -14.59 9.57
CA TYR A 69 19.12 -15.15 8.37
C TYR A 69 19.44 -14.03 7.39
N LYS A 70 20.63 -14.07 6.79
CA LYS A 70 20.96 -13.14 5.72
C LYS A 70 20.20 -13.60 4.47
N LEU A 71 19.59 -12.67 3.76
CA LEU A 71 18.92 -12.96 2.51
C LEU A 71 19.43 -11.96 1.48
N LYS A 72 20.31 -12.42 0.59
CA LYS A 72 20.80 -11.60 -0.51
C LYS A 72 19.64 -11.14 -1.38
N GLU A 73 18.83 -12.07 -1.87
CA GLU A 73 17.61 -11.79 -2.64
C GLU A 73 16.75 -13.06 -2.75
N ALA A 74 15.45 -12.90 -3.05
CA ALA A 74 14.57 -14.04 -3.33
C ALA A 74 13.51 -13.72 -4.39
N ASN A 75 13.30 -14.64 -5.33
CA ASN A 75 12.16 -14.60 -6.24
C ASN A 75 11.31 -15.86 -6.09
N PHE A 76 10.21 -15.74 -5.35
CA PHE A 76 9.25 -16.80 -5.13
C PHE A 76 8.22 -16.75 -6.25
N ARG A 77 8.41 -17.59 -7.27
CA ARG A 77 7.59 -17.57 -8.48
C ARG A 77 6.73 -18.83 -8.58
N GLY A 78 5.50 -18.65 -9.05
CA GLY A 78 4.59 -19.73 -9.46
C GLY A 78 4.60 -19.98 -10.98
N PRO A 79 3.56 -20.61 -11.53
CA PRO A 79 2.37 -21.13 -10.82
C PRO A 79 2.74 -22.33 -9.93
N CYS A 80 2.18 -22.36 -8.72
CA CYS A 80 2.27 -23.52 -7.84
C CYS A 80 1.12 -24.49 -8.10
N LYS A 81 1.36 -25.80 -7.92
CA LYS A 81 0.36 -26.83 -8.24
C LYS A 81 -0.81 -26.90 -7.24
N ALA A 82 -0.63 -26.33 -6.05
CA ALA A 82 -1.58 -26.33 -4.95
C ALA A 82 -1.36 -25.06 -4.08
N PRO A 83 -2.27 -24.74 -3.14
CA PRO A 83 -2.08 -23.63 -2.21
C PRO A 83 -0.75 -23.73 -1.47
N ILE A 84 -0.08 -22.59 -1.29
CA ILE A 84 1.25 -22.54 -0.66
C ILE A 84 1.29 -21.50 0.45
N GLU A 85 1.86 -21.88 1.59
CA GLU A 85 2.16 -20.97 2.70
C GLU A 85 3.67 -20.74 2.79
N MET A 86 4.08 -19.47 2.85
CA MET A 86 5.40 -19.05 3.30
C MET A 86 5.28 -18.59 4.75
N GLN A 87 5.74 -19.41 5.68
CA GLN A 87 5.70 -19.11 7.11
C GLN A 87 7.07 -18.63 7.59
N VAL A 88 7.22 -17.31 7.71
CA VAL A 88 8.43 -16.67 8.22
C VAL A 88 8.26 -16.36 9.70
N GLN A 89 9.00 -17.06 10.56
CA GLN A 89 9.03 -16.85 12.01
C GLN A 89 10.27 -16.07 12.45
N GLY A 90 11.36 -16.16 11.68
CA GLY A 90 12.61 -15.44 11.93
C GLY A 90 12.68 -14.05 11.28
N THR A 91 13.89 -13.49 11.26
CA THR A 91 14.24 -12.26 10.55
C THR A 91 15.01 -12.61 9.28
N LEU A 92 14.47 -12.25 8.12
CA LEU A 92 15.20 -12.22 6.86
C LEU A 92 15.83 -10.83 6.73
N GLN A 93 17.16 -10.75 6.66
CA GLN A 93 17.88 -9.48 6.65
C GLN A 93 18.59 -9.26 5.31
N ALA A 94 18.26 -8.14 4.67
CA ALA A 94 18.85 -7.72 3.40
C ALA A 94 20.34 -7.35 3.55
N PRO A 95 21.13 -7.41 2.47
CA PRO A 95 22.41 -6.70 2.45
C PRO A 95 22.15 -5.19 2.59
N ALA A 96 22.97 -4.48 3.38
CA ALA A 96 22.81 -3.02 3.54
C ALA A 96 22.99 -2.28 2.20
N ASP A 97 24.02 -2.66 1.44
CA ASP A 97 24.29 -2.12 0.11
C ASP A 97 23.40 -2.79 -0.95
N ALA A 98 22.52 -1.99 -1.57
CA ALA A 98 21.65 -2.41 -2.66
C ALA A 98 22.44 -2.86 -3.91
N GLY A 99 23.69 -2.42 -4.07
CA GLY A 99 24.59 -2.90 -5.13
C GLY A 99 24.92 -4.39 -5.07
N GLN A 100 24.64 -5.05 -3.95
CA GLN A 100 24.81 -6.50 -3.80
C GLN A 100 23.64 -7.30 -4.40
N LEU A 101 22.50 -6.67 -4.69
CA LEU A 101 21.36 -7.33 -5.34
C LEU A 101 21.66 -7.54 -6.82
N THR A 102 21.22 -8.67 -7.38
CA THR A 102 21.31 -8.89 -8.83
C THR A 102 20.14 -8.25 -9.56
N ARG A 103 18.98 -8.13 -8.89
CA ARG A 103 17.82 -7.39 -9.40
C ARG A 103 17.84 -5.95 -8.89
N PRO A 104 17.91 -4.95 -9.78
CA PRO A 104 18.08 -3.55 -9.37
C PRO A 104 16.83 -2.94 -8.72
N ASP A 105 15.66 -3.57 -8.87
CA ASP A 105 14.36 -2.99 -8.52
C ASP A 105 13.61 -3.76 -7.41
N THR A 106 14.16 -4.88 -6.92
CA THR A 106 13.47 -5.82 -6.02
C THR A 106 14.43 -6.59 -5.12
N TRP A 107 14.18 -6.62 -3.81
CA TRP A 107 14.86 -7.53 -2.88
C TRP A 107 14.16 -8.90 -2.80
N VAL A 108 12.88 -8.93 -2.36
CA VAL A 108 12.06 -10.16 -2.31
C VAL A 108 10.81 -9.99 -3.17
N GLY A 109 10.57 -10.92 -4.08
CA GLY A 109 9.40 -10.93 -4.95
C GLY A 109 8.56 -12.20 -4.78
N PHE A 110 7.24 -12.05 -4.80
CA PHE A 110 6.23 -13.10 -4.90
C PHE A 110 5.45 -12.87 -6.19
N GLN A 111 5.57 -13.78 -7.16
CA GLN A 111 5.13 -13.53 -8.54
C GLN A 111 4.32 -14.70 -9.11
N TYR A 112 3.18 -14.40 -9.73
CA TYR A 112 2.34 -15.39 -10.46
C TYR A 112 1.87 -16.56 -9.60
N ILE A 113 1.30 -16.26 -8.43
CA ILE A 113 0.86 -17.28 -7.46
C ILE A 113 -0.65 -17.11 -7.19
N ASP A 114 -1.38 -18.21 -7.26
CA ASP A 114 -2.75 -18.31 -6.76
C ASP A 114 -2.73 -18.96 -5.37
N MET A 115 -3.58 -18.47 -4.47
CA MET A 115 -3.73 -18.98 -3.10
C MET A 115 -2.42 -18.97 -2.27
N LEU A 116 -1.63 -17.89 -2.36
CA LEU A 116 -0.49 -17.66 -1.47
C LEU A 116 -0.99 -17.29 -0.07
N THR A 117 -0.36 -17.84 0.97
CA THR A 117 -0.38 -17.27 2.32
C THR A 117 1.05 -16.90 2.76
N LEU A 118 1.33 -15.64 3.06
CA LEU A 118 2.55 -15.22 3.75
C LEU A 118 2.18 -14.91 5.21
N SER A 119 2.84 -15.58 6.16
CA SER A 119 2.50 -15.54 7.60
C SER A 119 3.74 -15.71 8.49
N GLY A 120 3.54 -15.71 9.81
CA GLY A 120 4.47 -16.36 10.75
C GLY A 120 5.04 -15.47 11.86
N GLY A 121 4.72 -14.18 11.90
CA GLY A 121 5.20 -13.24 12.93
C GLY A 121 6.60 -12.65 12.65
N GLY A 122 7.29 -13.15 11.63
CA GLY A 122 8.67 -12.80 11.34
C GLY A 122 8.87 -11.42 10.71
N THR A 123 10.13 -11.06 10.51
CA THR A 123 10.56 -9.74 10.04
C THR A 123 11.29 -9.82 8.71
N PHE A 124 10.93 -8.95 7.77
CA PHE A 124 11.73 -8.61 6.60
C PHE A 124 12.46 -7.29 6.87
N ASP A 125 13.75 -7.37 7.21
CA ASP A 125 14.61 -6.23 7.51
C ASP A 125 15.37 -5.78 6.25
N GLY A 126 14.90 -4.69 5.64
CA GLY A 126 15.40 -4.16 4.37
C GLY A 126 16.74 -3.42 4.47
N GLN A 127 17.23 -3.10 5.67
CA GLN A 127 18.50 -2.38 5.87
C GLN A 127 18.62 -1.13 4.97
N GLY A 128 17.59 -0.28 4.97
CA GLY A 128 17.40 0.81 3.99
C GLY A 128 18.27 2.06 4.17
N ALA A 129 18.91 2.26 5.33
CA ALA A 129 19.60 3.51 5.66
C ALA A 129 20.59 3.98 4.58
N LEU A 130 21.40 3.07 4.05
CA LEU A 130 22.35 3.38 2.98
C LEU A 130 21.63 3.79 1.69
N ALA A 131 20.56 3.08 1.31
CA ALA A 131 19.77 3.38 0.13
C ALA A 131 19.12 4.78 0.20
N TRP A 132 18.58 5.17 1.36
CA TRP A 132 17.98 6.51 1.55
C TRP A 132 19.01 7.62 1.40
N SER A 133 20.21 7.43 1.97
CA SER A 133 21.31 8.41 1.89
C SER A 133 21.86 8.59 0.47
N GLN A 134 21.69 7.59 -0.39
CA GLN A 134 22.16 7.58 -1.77
C GLN A 134 21.05 7.94 -2.78
N ASN A 135 19.83 8.21 -2.32
CA ASN A 135 18.69 8.52 -3.19
C ASN A 135 18.77 9.96 -3.73
N ASP A 136 19.16 10.09 -5.00
CA ASP A 136 19.26 11.34 -5.75
C ASP A 136 18.10 11.59 -6.72
N CYS A 137 17.02 10.80 -6.66
CA CYS A 137 15.83 10.92 -7.53
C CYS A 137 15.06 12.23 -7.40
N ARG A 138 15.36 13.05 -6.38
CA ARG A 138 14.83 14.42 -6.27
C ARG A 138 15.58 15.41 -7.15
N GLU A 139 16.86 15.15 -7.42
CA GLU A 139 17.78 16.10 -8.06
C GLU A 139 18.05 15.74 -9.53
N LYS A 140 17.97 14.45 -9.87
CA LYS A 140 18.25 13.95 -11.21
C LYS A 140 17.05 13.24 -11.79
N THR A 141 16.73 13.56 -13.03
CA THR A 141 15.68 12.90 -13.82
C THR A 141 16.02 11.44 -14.16
N ASN A 142 17.31 11.09 -14.23
CA ASN A 142 17.83 9.74 -14.48
C ASN A 142 18.56 9.18 -13.24
N CYS A 143 17.88 9.13 -12.11
CA CYS A 143 18.44 8.54 -10.89
C CYS A 143 18.52 7.01 -10.96
N LYS A 144 19.36 6.42 -10.11
CA LYS A 144 19.48 4.95 -10.02
C LYS A 144 18.21 4.37 -9.37
N PRO A 145 17.61 3.31 -9.94
CA PRO A 145 16.51 2.60 -9.29
C PRO A 145 16.92 2.12 -7.90
N ILE A 146 16.03 2.31 -6.92
CA ILE A 146 16.20 1.79 -5.58
C ILE A 146 15.26 0.60 -5.42
N PRO A 147 15.75 -0.57 -4.98
CA PRO A 147 14.95 -1.77 -4.92
C PRO A 147 13.80 -1.63 -3.93
N VAL A 148 12.60 -2.03 -4.36
CA VAL A 148 11.48 -2.27 -3.46
C VAL A 148 11.81 -3.47 -2.58
N SER A 149 11.46 -3.41 -1.28
CA SER A 149 11.79 -4.48 -0.36
C SER A 149 10.96 -5.74 -0.60
N LEU A 150 9.62 -5.61 -0.65
CA LEU A 150 8.71 -6.70 -0.94
C LEU A 150 7.86 -6.37 -2.17
N ARG A 151 7.87 -7.24 -3.17
CA ARG A 151 6.98 -7.15 -4.32
C ARG A 151 6.00 -8.30 -4.34
N PHE A 152 4.73 -7.97 -4.53
CA PHE A 152 3.63 -8.91 -4.74
C PHE A 152 3.06 -8.61 -6.11
N GLU A 153 3.32 -9.47 -7.08
CA GLU A 153 2.97 -9.22 -8.47
C GLU A 153 2.17 -10.40 -9.02
N PHE A 154 1.04 -10.13 -9.67
CA PHE A 154 0.21 -11.18 -10.29
C PHE A 154 -0.28 -12.23 -9.28
N LEU A 155 -0.62 -11.80 -8.06
CA LEU A 155 -1.21 -12.69 -7.06
C LEU A 155 -2.72 -12.80 -7.24
N THR A 156 -3.28 -13.98 -7.01
CA THR A 156 -4.73 -14.19 -7.00
C THR A 156 -5.15 -14.91 -5.71
N ASN A 157 -6.30 -14.56 -5.12
CA ASN A 157 -6.88 -15.23 -3.94
C ASN A 157 -5.90 -15.38 -2.76
N SER A 158 -5.07 -14.37 -2.53
CA SER A 158 -3.88 -14.48 -1.68
C SER A 158 -4.02 -13.69 -0.38
N LYS A 159 -3.17 -14.03 0.59
CA LYS A 159 -3.17 -13.40 1.92
C LYS A 159 -1.75 -13.14 2.41
N VAL A 160 -1.50 -11.93 2.88
CA VAL A 160 -0.27 -11.53 3.58
C VAL A 160 -0.67 -11.06 4.97
N GLN A 161 -0.19 -11.73 6.00
CA GLN A 161 -0.63 -11.47 7.37
C GLN A 161 0.48 -11.61 8.40
N ASP A 162 0.34 -10.90 9.52
CA ASP A 162 1.15 -11.11 10.72
C ASP A 162 2.66 -11.08 10.44
N ILE A 163 3.12 -10.14 9.61
CA ILE A 163 4.56 -9.93 9.34
C ILE A 163 4.97 -8.50 9.65
N THR A 164 6.27 -8.33 9.90
CA THR A 164 6.91 -7.02 10.02
C THR A 164 7.74 -6.73 8.77
N SER A 165 7.56 -5.54 8.17
CA SER A 165 8.48 -4.98 7.17
C SER A 165 9.22 -3.80 7.81
N LEU A 166 10.53 -3.98 8.01
CA LEU A 166 11.38 -3.05 8.76
C LEU A 166 12.40 -2.40 7.83
N ASN A 167 12.52 -1.06 7.90
CA ASN A 167 13.57 -0.28 7.24
C ASN A 167 13.77 -0.66 5.76
N SER A 168 12.71 -0.55 4.95
CA SER A 168 12.78 -0.88 3.52
C SER A 168 13.78 0.01 2.78
N LYS A 169 14.30 -0.47 1.65
CA LYS A 169 15.23 0.32 0.83
C LYS A 169 14.52 1.44 0.05
N ASN A 170 13.33 1.14 -0.44
CA ASN A 170 12.38 2.04 -1.10
C ASN A 170 10.99 1.72 -0.54
N PHE A 171 9.96 1.51 -1.34
CA PHE A 171 8.67 1.01 -0.87
C PHE A 171 8.84 -0.26 -0.04
N HIS A 172 8.09 -0.35 1.05
CA HIS A 172 8.02 -1.56 1.86
C HIS A 172 7.33 -2.67 1.08
N MET A 173 6.18 -2.38 0.48
CA MET A 173 5.41 -3.31 -0.33
C MET A 173 4.95 -2.66 -1.63
N HIS A 174 5.22 -3.30 -2.77
CA HIS A 174 4.61 -2.97 -4.06
C HIS A 174 3.66 -4.09 -4.46
N VAL A 175 2.38 -3.75 -4.66
CA VAL A 175 1.28 -4.64 -4.99
C VAL A 175 0.83 -4.30 -6.40
N PHE A 176 1.16 -5.17 -7.35
CA PHE A 176 0.95 -4.90 -8.77
C PHE A 176 0.21 -6.05 -9.45
N GLN A 177 -0.85 -5.74 -10.21
CA GLN A 177 -1.65 -6.76 -10.90
C GLN A 177 -2.14 -7.89 -10.00
N CYS A 178 -2.44 -7.56 -8.74
CA CYS A 178 -2.99 -8.52 -7.80
C CYS A 178 -4.52 -8.49 -7.86
N ASN A 179 -5.14 -9.63 -7.58
CA ASN A 179 -6.57 -9.83 -7.64
C ASN A 179 -7.06 -10.57 -6.40
N HIS A 180 -8.08 -10.04 -5.70
CA HIS A 180 -8.61 -10.64 -4.46
C HIS A 180 -7.50 -10.98 -3.45
N THR A 181 -6.71 -9.99 -3.06
CA THR A 181 -5.58 -10.19 -2.14
C THR A 181 -5.75 -9.36 -0.87
N THR A 182 -5.56 -10.00 0.30
CA THR A 182 -5.71 -9.37 1.61
C THR A 182 -4.37 -9.19 2.31
N PHE A 183 -4.12 -7.97 2.78
CA PHE A 183 -3.00 -7.58 3.63
C PHE A 183 -3.56 -7.26 5.02
N GLN A 184 -3.23 -8.04 6.03
CA GLN A 184 -3.82 -7.84 7.36
C GLN A 184 -2.80 -7.92 8.50
N HIS A 185 -3.02 -7.16 9.57
CA HIS A 185 -2.21 -7.29 10.80
C HIS A 185 -0.70 -7.07 10.55
N LEU A 186 -0.39 -6.17 9.62
CA LEU A 186 0.99 -5.86 9.24
C LEU A 186 1.58 -4.79 10.14
N THR A 187 2.86 -4.92 10.46
CA THR A 187 3.66 -3.83 11.04
C THR A 187 4.67 -3.36 10.01
N ILE A 188 4.58 -2.10 9.60
CA ILE A 188 5.49 -1.48 8.64
C ILE A 188 6.16 -0.30 9.33
N THR A 189 7.50 -0.29 9.36
CA THR A 189 8.23 0.75 10.10
C THR A 189 9.53 1.15 9.40
N ALA A 190 9.68 2.45 9.16
CA ALA A 190 10.91 3.14 8.83
C ALA A 190 10.89 4.56 9.47
N PRO A 191 12.05 5.22 9.63
CA PRO A 191 12.12 6.59 10.16
C PRO A 191 11.32 7.62 9.34
N ASP A 192 10.87 8.72 9.93
CA ASP A 192 10.10 9.78 9.23
C ASP A 192 10.92 10.44 8.09
N GLU A 193 12.24 10.47 8.24
CA GLU A 193 13.16 11.02 7.23
C GLU A 193 13.50 10.03 6.10
N SER A 194 13.03 8.77 6.16
CA SER A 194 13.36 7.75 5.17
C SER A 194 12.65 8.03 3.84
N ARG A 195 13.44 8.39 2.82
CA ARG A 195 12.90 8.86 1.53
C ARG A 195 12.27 7.72 0.73
N ASN A 196 11.07 7.97 0.20
CA ASN A 196 10.35 7.06 -0.71
C ASN A 196 10.13 5.66 -0.13
N THR A 197 9.87 5.60 1.18
CA THR A 197 9.51 4.37 1.87
C THR A 197 8.00 4.26 2.00
N ASP A 198 7.27 4.31 0.89
CA ASP A 198 5.83 4.06 0.91
C ASP A 198 5.54 2.73 1.62
N GLY A 199 4.49 2.69 2.44
CA GLY A 199 4.11 1.48 3.17
C GLY A 199 3.61 0.40 2.22
N ILE A 200 2.41 0.62 1.66
CA ILE A 200 1.84 -0.27 0.64
C ILE A 200 1.48 0.56 -0.59
N HIS A 201 2.25 0.37 -1.67
CA HIS A 201 1.99 0.96 -2.97
C HIS A 201 1.21 -0.02 -3.84
N ILE A 202 0.00 0.33 -4.27
CA ILE A 202 -0.89 -0.49 -5.09
C ILE A 202 -0.93 0.10 -6.50
N GLY A 203 -0.81 -0.74 -7.52
CA GLY A 203 -1.05 -0.37 -8.92
C GLY A 203 -1.72 -1.51 -9.69
N ALA A 204 -2.54 -1.16 -10.67
CA ALA A 204 -3.17 -2.11 -11.59
C ALA A 204 -3.84 -3.33 -10.93
N SER A 205 -4.44 -3.17 -9.74
CA SER A 205 -4.92 -4.28 -8.92
C SER A 205 -6.40 -4.17 -8.60
N THR A 206 -7.07 -5.31 -8.39
CA THR A 206 -8.51 -5.37 -8.12
C THR A 206 -8.82 -6.15 -6.85
N GLY A 207 -9.74 -5.65 -6.02
CA GLY A 207 -10.20 -6.39 -4.84
C GLY A 207 -9.11 -6.54 -3.78
N ILE A 208 -8.38 -5.47 -3.50
CA ILE A 208 -7.33 -5.46 -2.47
C ILE A 208 -7.91 -4.96 -1.16
N ASN A 209 -7.68 -5.74 -0.09
CA ASN A 209 -8.09 -5.37 1.26
C ASN A 209 -6.86 -5.16 2.14
N ILE A 210 -6.70 -3.98 2.73
CA ILE A 210 -5.70 -3.69 3.76
C ILE A 210 -6.45 -3.49 5.08
N THR A 211 -6.19 -4.34 6.07
CA THR A 211 -6.92 -4.29 7.34
C THR A 211 -6.02 -4.38 8.58
N HIS A 212 -6.34 -3.63 9.64
CA HIS A 212 -5.66 -3.71 10.94
C HIS A 212 -4.13 -3.57 10.86
N ALA A 213 -3.63 -2.70 9.98
CA ALA A 213 -2.20 -2.48 9.79
C ALA A 213 -1.71 -1.27 10.59
N LYS A 214 -0.45 -1.34 11.05
CA LYS A 214 0.28 -0.21 11.64
C LYS A 214 1.43 0.16 10.73
N ILE A 215 1.42 1.38 10.21
CA ILE A 215 2.37 1.84 9.19
C ILE A 215 2.94 3.19 9.61
N GLY A 216 4.26 3.25 9.79
CA GLY A 216 4.99 4.50 10.02
C GLY A 216 6.22 4.54 9.13
N THR A 217 6.33 5.55 8.27
CA THR A 217 7.40 5.64 7.26
C THR A 217 7.71 7.11 6.96
N GLY A 218 8.65 7.38 6.05
CA GLY A 218 8.91 8.74 5.55
C GLY A 218 8.19 9.12 4.25
N ASP A 219 7.21 8.33 3.80
CA ASP A 219 6.38 8.67 2.62
C ASP A 219 4.93 8.16 2.79
N ASP A 220 4.18 7.93 1.72
CA ASP A 220 2.76 7.52 1.79
C ASP A 220 2.59 6.25 2.64
N CYS A 221 1.62 6.26 3.56
CA CYS A 221 1.23 5.10 4.34
C CYS A 221 0.65 4.02 3.41
N VAL A 222 -0.30 4.42 2.57
CA VAL A 222 -0.84 3.64 1.47
C VAL A 222 -0.94 4.57 0.26
N SER A 223 -0.42 4.14 -0.90
CA SER A 223 -0.53 4.86 -2.16
C SER A 223 -1.21 3.99 -3.22
N ILE A 224 -2.15 4.54 -3.98
CA ILE A 224 -2.97 3.82 -4.97
C ILE A 224 -2.79 4.48 -6.34
N GLY A 225 -2.10 3.79 -7.25
CA GLY A 225 -1.85 4.19 -8.63
C GLY A 225 -2.98 3.84 -9.60
N ASP A 226 -2.71 4.02 -10.89
CA ASP A 226 -3.69 3.81 -11.96
C ASP A 226 -4.13 2.35 -12.10
N ASP A 227 -5.22 2.13 -12.84
CA ASP A 227 -5.84 0.82 -13.10
C ASP A 227 -6.20 0.03 -11.82
N SER A 228 -6.45 0.73 -10.71
CA SER A 228 -6.76 0.13 -9.42
C SER A 228 -8.25 0.20 -9.09
N HIS A 229 -8.86 -0.94 -8.79
CA HIS A 229 -10.31 -1.07 -8.64
C HIS A 229 -10.68 -1.79 -7.34
N GLN A 230 -11.76 -1.36 -6.66
CA GLN A 230 -12.29 -2.07 -5.49
C GLN A 230 -11.22 -2.28 -4.39
N ILE A 231 -10.64 -1.18 -3.94
CA ILE A 231 -9.59 -1.18 -2.91
C ILE A 231 -10.20 -0.72 -1.59
N THR A 232 -10.03 -1.52 -0.54
CA THR A 232 -10.51 -1.20 0.80
C THR A 232 -9.33 -1.09 1.77
N VAL A 233 -9.24 0.03 2.47
CA VAL A 233 -8.27 0.29 3.54
C VAL A 233 -9.05 0.56 4.83
N THR A 234 -9.02 -0.39 5.77
CA THR A 234 -9.84 -0.31 6.98
C THR A 234 -9.02 -0.59 8.24
N ASP A 235 -9.30 0.09 9.34
CA ASP A 235 -8.62 -0.14 10.63
C ASP A 235 -7.10 0.08 10.56
N VAL A 236 -6.63 1.00 9.71
CA VAL A 236 -5.20 1.28 9.53
C VAL A 236 -4.77 2.47 10.39
N THR A 237 -3.66 2.29 11.12
CA THR A 237 -2.98 3.40 11.80
C THR A 237 -1.76 3.82 10.99
N CYS A 238 -1.78 5.05 10.48
CA CYS A 238 -0.68 5.68 9.77
C CYS A 238 0.03 6.69 10.66
N GLY A 239 1.34 6.77 10.61
CA GLY A 239 2.07 7.84 11.27
C GLY A 239 3.41 7.42 11.88
N PRO A 240 4.50 8.14 11.61
CA PRO A 240 4.62 9.31 10.70
C PRO A 240 4.51 8.93 9.20
N GLY A 241 4.63 9.92 8.29
CA GLY A 241 4.58 9.71 6.82
C GLY A 241 3.70 10.71 6.07
N HIS A 242 3.31 10.40 4.82
CA HIS A 242 2.54 11.29 3.93
C HIS A 242 1.04 11.00 3.85
N GLY A 243 0.53 10.06 4.65
CA GLY A 243 -0.90 9.75 4.72
C GLY A 243 -1.38 8.72 3.70
N ILE A 244 -2.67 8.68 3.42
CA ILE A 244 -3.30 7.76 2.47
C ILE A 244 -3.59 8.52 1.18
N SER A 245 -2.99 8.08 0.08
CA SER A 245 -2.96 8.83 -1.17
C SER A 245 -3.49 8.04 -2.37
N ILE A 246 -4.39 8.63 -3.14
CA ILE A 246 -4.68 8.21 -4.52
C ILE A 246 -3.79 9.02 -5.46
N GLY A 247 -3.03 8.32 -6.30
CA GLY A 247 -2.10 8.86 -7.26
C GLY A 247 -0.63 8.85 -6.83
N SER A 248 0.26 9.55 -7.53
CA SER A 248 -0.09 10.54 -8.53
C SER A 248 -0.65 9.94 -9.82
N LEU A 249 -1.80 10.44 -10.28
CA LEU A 249 -2.42 10.04 -11.54
C LEU A 249 -2.18 11.08 -12.65
N GLY A 250 -2.28 10.67 -13.89
CA GLY A 250 -2.14 11.48 -15.09
C GLY A 250 -0.69 11.82 -15.44
N ARG A 251 0.32 11.05 -15.00
CA ARG A 251 1.72 11.28 -15.37
C ARG A 251 2.04 10.70 -16.74
N TYR A 252 1.56 9.48 -16.99
CA TYR A 252 1.91 8.68 -18.16
C TYR A 252 0.78 8.67 -19.18
N LYS A 253 1.15 8.40 -20.44
CA LYS A 253 0.17 8.11 -21.48
C LYS A 253 -0.53 6.80 -21.15
N GLU A 254 -1.83 6.74 -21.44
CA GLU A 254 -2.64 5.51 -21.32
C GLU A 254 -2.80 4.98 -19.89
N GLU A 255 -2.60 5.83 -18.87
CA GLU A 255 -3.07 5.49 -17.51
C GLU A 255 -4.57 5.22 -17.53
N LYS A 256 -4.99 4.19 -16.79
CA LYS A 256 -6.40 3.78 -16.72
C LYS A 256 -7.07 4.30 -15.46
N ASP A 257 -8.38 4.08 -15.42
CA ASP A 257 -9.23 4.57 -14.36
C ASP A 257 -8.91 3.94 -13.00
N VAL A 258 -9.18 4.70 -11.93
CA VAL A 258 -9.17 4.26 -10.54
C VAL A 258 -10.58 4.38 -10.00
N THR A 259 -11.17 3.30 -9.49
CA THR A 259 -12.54 3.35 -8.99
C THR A 259 -12.88 2.39 -7.86
N GLY A 260 -13.86 2.74 -7.02
CA GLY A 260 -14.32 1.92 -5.91
C GLY A 260 -13.26 1.85 -4.81
N ILE A 261 -12.85 3.00 -4.30
CA ILE A 261 -11.86 3.09 -3.22
C ILE A 261 -12.56 3.46 -1.92
N ILE A 262 -12.39 2.64 -0.90
CA ILE A 262 -12.94 2.88 0.44
C ILE A 262 -11.78 2.95 1.43
N VAL A 263 -11.70 4.05 2.16
CA VAL A 263 -10.77 4.23 3.27
C VAL A 263 -11.60 4.51 4.50
N LYS A 264 -11.60 3.59 5.47
CA LYS A 264 -12.53 3.62 6.60
C LYS A 264 -11.87 3.34 7.94
N ASN A 265 -12.35 3.97 9.01
CA ASN A 265 -11.90 3.70 10.39
C ASN A 265 -10.37 3.77 10.55
N CYS A 266 -9.74 4.77 9.97
CA CYS A 266 -8.28 4.92 9.98
C CYS A 266 -7.87 6.06 10.93
N THR A 267 -6.69 5.92 11.53
CA THR A 267 -6.09 6.98 12.35
C THR A 267 -4.78 7.43 11.73
N LEU A 268 -4.64 8.73 11.50
CA LEU A 268 -3.44 9.34 10.93
C LEU A 268 -2.80 10.26 11.97
N THR A 269 -1.56 9.95 12.36
CA THR A 269 -0.85 10.65 13.43
C THR A 269 0.45 11.24 12.92
N ASN A 270 0.67 12.54 13.14
CA ASN A 270 1.90 13.24 12.75
C ASN A 270 2.27 13.03 11.27
N THR A 271 1.28 12.89 10.39
CA THR A 271 1.52 12.76 8.94
C THR A 271 1.51 14.13 8.26
N GLN A 272 2.25 14.24 7.15
CA GLN A 272 2.23 15.43 6.31
C GLN A 272 0.86 15.65 5.67
N ASN A 273 0.18 14.58 5.27
CA ASN A 273 -1.18 14.66 4.73
C ASN A 273 -2.06 13.63 5.42
N GLY A 274 -3.36 13.89 5.43
CA GLY A 274 -4.36 12.95 5.88
C GLY A 274 -4.77 12.06 4.71
N VAL A 275 -5.92 12.40 4.12
CA VAL A 275 -6.47 11.73 2.95
C VAL A 275 -6.32 12.62 1.72
N ARG A 276 -5.76 12.06 0.63
CA ARG A 276 -5.27 12.85 -0.51
C ARG A 276 -5.59 12.20 -1.84
N ILE A 277 -6.04 12.99 -2.81
CA ILE A 277 -6.05 12.65 -4.24
C ILE A 277 -5.12 13.62 -4.97
N LYS A 278 -4.12 13.12 -5.69
CA LYS A 278 -3.12 13.92 -6.40
C LYS A 278 -3.05 13.57 -7.88
N THR A 279 -3.17 14.57 -8.76
CA THR A 279 -3.05 14.38 -10.21
C THR A 279 -2.08 15.40 -10.83
N TRP A 280 -1.37 14.97 -11.87
CA TRP A 280 -0.40 15.82 -12.58
C TRP A 280 -1.13 16.94 -13.35
N PRO A 281 -0.57 18.16 -13.37
CA PRO A 281 -1.21 19.30 -14.01
C PRO A 281 -1.29 19.21 -15.53
N ASP A 282 -0.38 18.53 -16.23
CA ASP A 282 -0.40 18.37 -17.69
C ASP A 282 -0.52 16.87 -18.04
N SER A 283 -1.71 16.31 -17.87
CA SER A 283 -1.89 14.88 -18.13
C SER A 283 -1.93 14.60 -19.64
N PRO A 284 -1.14 13.64 -20.14
CA PRO A 284 -1.03 13.44 -21.59
C PRO A 284 -2.30 12.83 -22.19
N SER A 285 -3.02 11.98 -21.43
CA SER A 285 -4.25 11.31 -21.83
C SER A 285 -5.35 11.45 -20.77
N PRO A 286 -6.64 11.40 -21.15
CA PRO A 286 -7.74 11.35 -20.19
C PRO A 286 -7.79 10.02 -19.41
N SER A 287 -8.17 10.11 -18.14
CA SER A 287 -8.53 8.98 -17.26
C SER A 287 -9.49 9.47 -16.17
N THR A 288 -10.02 8.57 -15.35
CA THR A 288 -10.99 8.89 -14.30
C THR A 288 -10.54 8.36 -12.94
N ALA A 289 -10.71 9.16 -11.89
CA ALA A 289 -10.66 8.73 -10.50
C ALA A 289 -12.05 8.97 -9.88
N SER A 290 -12.79 7.91 -9.57
CA SER A 290 -14.18 8.04 -9.14
C SER A 290 -14.62 7.01 -8.11
N ASP A 291 -15.71 7.29 -7.39
CA ASP A 291 -16.24 6.38 -6.35
C ASP A 291 -15.19 6.17 -5.25
N ILE A 292 -14.76 7.29 -4.64
CA ILE A 292 -13.68 7.34 -3.64
C ILE A 292 -14.25 7.89 -2.34
N HIS A 293 -14.22 7.08 -1.29
CA HIS A 293 -14.90 7.36 -0.03
C HIS A 293 -13.94 7.26 1.15
N TYR A 294 -13.77 8.37 1.85
CA TYR A 294 -13.06 8.45 3.13
C TYR A 294 -14.09 8.60 4.26
N GLU A 295 -14.17 7.63 5.17
CA GLU A 295 -15.16 7.59 6.24
C GLU A 295 -14.53 7.27 7.61
N ASP A 296 -15.01 7.90 8.68
CA ASP A 296 -14.60 7.58 10.06
C ASP A 296 -13.08 7.72 10.26
N ILE A 297 -12.53 8.90 9.94
CA ILE A 297 -11.08 9.15 10.00
C ILE A 297 -10.71 10.01 11.20
N ILE A 298 -9.74 9.56 11.99
CA ILE A 298 -9.17 10.32 13.11
C ILE A 298 -7.85 10.94 12.68
N MET A 299 -7.76 12.26 12.78
CA MET A 299 -6.55 13.03 12.51
C MET A 299 -5.91 13.47 13.82
N VAL A 300 -4.64 13.15 14.03
CA VAL A 300 -3.84 13.59 15.17
C VAL A 300 -2.65 14.36 14.64
N ASN A 301 -2.68 15.68 14.78
CA ASN A 301 -1.58 16.56 14.39
C ASN A 301 -1.16 16.40 12.90
N VAL A 302 -2.14 16.34 11.99
CA VAL A 302 -1.91 16.11 10.55
C VAL A 302 -1.73 17.44 9.82
N SER A 303 -0.68 17.59 9.00
CA SER A 303 -0.36 18.91 8.41
C SER A 303 -1.36 19.36 7.36
N ASN A 304 -1.79 18.46 6.46
CA ASN A 304 -2.83 18.73 5.47
C ASN A 304 -3.89 17.62 5.57
N PRO A 305 -4.96 17.78 6.36
CA PRO A 305 -5.94 16.72 6.62
C PRO A 305 -6.68 16.20 5.38
N ILE A 306 -7.28 17.07 4.56
CA ILE A 306 -8.17 16.67 3.45
C ILE A 306 -7.71 17.36 2.15
N LEU A 307 -7.37 16.58 1.12
CA LEU A 307 -6.81 17.10 -0.13
C LEU A 307 -7.37 16.47 -1.40
N ILE A 308 -7.70 17.33 -2.36
CA ILE A 308 -7.67 17.06 -3.80
C ILE A 308 -6.71 18.09 -4.41
N ASP A 309 -5.69 17.63 -5.12
CA ASP A 309 -4.69 18.49 -5.77
C ASP A 309 -4.43 18.05 -7.20
N GLN A 310 -5.13 18.69 -8.15
CA GLN A 310 -4.91 18.48 -9.58
C GLN A 310 -3.76 19.32 -10.16
N LEU A 311 -2.99 19.99 -9.30
CA LEU A 311 -1.80 20.76 -9.67
C LEU A 311 -0.53 20.13 -9.06
N TYR A 312 -0.57 18.82 -8.78
CA TYR A 312 0.51 18.13 -8.10
C TYR A 312 1.79 18.10 -8.96
N CYS A 313 2.80 18.83 -8.51
CA CYS A 313 4.07 19.02 -9.21
C CYS A 313 5.24 18.80 -8.24
N PRO A 314 5.59 17.54 -7.95
CA PRO A 314 6.64 17.24 -7.00
C PRO A 314 7.98 17.80 -7.51
N TYR A 315 8.73 18.43 -6.60
CA TYR A 315 10.04 19.04 -6.88
C TYR A 315 10.07 20.06 -8.01
N THR A 316 8.92 20.64 -8.37
CA THR A 316 8.76 21.55 -9.53
C THR A 316 9.17 20.93 -10.88
N GLN A 317 9.30 19.60 -10.94
CA GLN A 317 9.69 18.85 -12.14
C GLN A 317 8.46 18.41 -12.94
N CYS A 318 7.63 19.37 -13.35
CA CYS A 318 6.48 19.12 -14.20
C CYS A 318 6.37 20.20 -15.28
N ASP A 319 5.80 19.84 -16.43
CA ASP A 319 5.27 20.84 -17.33
C ASP A 319 4.07 21.50 -16.65
N GLN A 320 4.22 22.78 -16.26
CA GLN A 320 3.16 23.56 -15.63
C GLN A 320 2.14 24.07 -16.66
N LYS A 321 1.69 23.17 -17.55
CA LYS A 321 0.70 23.44 -18.59
C LYS A 321 -0.63 22.76 -18.23
N PRO A 322 -1.43 23.35 -17.32
CA PRO A 322 -2.78 22.86 -17.09
C PRO A 322 -3.59 22.77 -18.40
N PRO A 323 -4.56 21.86 -18.50
CA PRO A 323 -5.22 21.17 -17.39
C PRO A 323 -4.81 19.69 -17.19
N SER A 324 -4.95 19.21 -15.95
CA SER A 324 -5.03 17.77 -15.66
C SER A 324 -6.16 17.19 -16.49
N LYS A 325 -5.93 16.07 -17.17
CA LYS A 325 -6.98 15.36 -17.92
C LYS A 325 -7.62 14.22 -17.12
N VAL A 326 -7.19 14.04 -15.88
CA VAL A 326 -7.83 13.10 -14.93
C VAL A 326 -9.14 13.71 -14.45
N LYS A 327 -10.27 13.10 -14.77
CA LYS A 327 -11.58 13.48 -14.22
C LYS A 327 -11.69 12.95 -12.79
N ILE A 328 -12.10 13.80 -11.85
CA ILE A 328 -12.38 13.39 -10.46
C ILE A 328 -13.87 13.56 -10.20
N SER A 329 -14.55 12.48 -9.78
CA SER A 329 -16.00 12.54 -9.53
C SER A 329 -16.47 11.55 -8.47
N ASN A 330 -17.57 11.85 -7.77
CA ASN A 330 -18.14 10.98 -6.73
C ASN A 330 -17.11 10.69 -5.63
N VAL A 331 -16.71 11.75 -4.92
CA VAL A 331 -15.74 11.67 -3.82
C VAL A 331 -16.40 12.15 -2.54
N SER A 332 -16.38 11.34 -1.48
CA SER A 332 -16.91 11.77 -0.18
C SER A 332 -15.84 11.77 0.90
N PHE A 333 -15.83 12.83 1.70
CA PHE A 333 -15.13 12.89 2.98
C PHE A 333 -16.17 12.98 4.09
N LYS A 334 -16.24 11.95 4.94
CA LYS A 334 -17.32 11.80 5.91
C LYS A 334 -16.78 11.46 7.31
N ASN A 335 -17.31 12.12 8.34
CA ASN A 335 -16.96 11.87 9.73
C ASN A 335 -15.44 11.89 9.97
N ILE A 336 -14.79 12.99 9.57
CA ILE A 336 -13.35 13.21 9.76
C ILE A 336 -13.17 14.17 10.91
N LYS A 337 -12.47 13.72 11.96
CA LYS A 337 -12.33 14.48 13.20
C LYS A 337 -10.92 14.53 13.76
N GLY A 338 -10.65 15.50 14.63
CA GLY A 338 -9.42 15.57 15.41
C GLY A 338 -8.65 16.88 15.21
N SER A 339 -7.34 16.81 14.97
CA SER A 339 -6.46 17.99 14.94
C SER A 339 -5.60 18.08 13.68
N SER A 340 -5.55 19.30 13.15
CA SER A 340 -4.62 19.72 12.10
C SER A 340 -3.38 20.35 12.71
N PHE A 341 -2.21 20.16 12.10
CA PHE A 341 -0.97 20.87 12.45
C PHE A 341 -0.85 22.23 11.73
N THR A 342 -1.58 22.44 10.65
CA THR A 342 -1.60 23.72 9.92
C THR A 342 -3.01 24.32 9.85
N PRO A 343 -3.15 25.63 9.64
CA PRO A 343 -4.48 26.24 9.49
C PRO A 343 -5.21 25.78 8.22
N LEU A 344 -4.53 25.30 7.18
CA LEU A 344 -5.18 24.84 5.95
C LEU A 344 -5.63 23.38 6.11
N ALA A 345 -6.87 23.18 6.53
CA ALA A 345 -7.39 21.85 6.82
C ALA A 345 -8.05 21.15 5.62
N VAL A 346 -8.66 21.93 4.73
CA VAL A 346 -9.36 21.43 3.52
C VAL A 346 -8.77 22.12 2.30
N LYS A 347 -8.19 21.35 1.38
CA LYS A 347 -7.68 21.85 0.09
C LYS A 347 -8.30 21.05 -1.05
N LEU A 348 -9.27 21.62 -1.78
CA LEU A 348 -9.93 20.98 -2.91
C LEU A 348 -9.65 21.79 -4.19
N VAL A 349 -8.49 21.54 -4.81
CA VAL A 349 -8.02 22.29 -5.98
C VAL A 349 -8.16 21.42 -7.23
N CYS A 350 -9.18 21.72 -8.01
CA CYS A 350 -9.47 21.07 -9.28
C CYS A 350 -9.15 22.00 -10.46
N THR A 351 -9.01 21.45 -11.66
CA THR A 351 -8.70 22.22 -12.87
C THR A 351 -9.95 22.83 -13.50
N ARG A 352 -9.83 24.02 -14.10
CA ARG A 352 -10.98 24.78 -14.63
C ARG A 352 -11.69 24.08 -15.80
N GLY A 353 -10.94 23.35 -16.64
CA GLY A 353 -11.49 22.66 -17.81
C GLY A 353 -12.20 21.33 -17.50
N ILE A 354 -11.93 20.76 -16.32
CA ILE A 354 -12.48 19.48 -15.85
C ILE A 354 -12.71 19.63 -14.33
N PRO A 355 -13.73 20.40 -13.92
CA PRO A 355 -14.01 20.60 -12.51
C PRO A 355 -14.32 19.27 -11.81
N CYS A 356 -14.05 19.19 -10.50
CA CYS A 356 -14.45 18.01 -9.74
C CYS A 356 -15.98 17.98 -9.57
N GLU A 357 -16.57 16.81 -9.78
CA GLU A 357 -18.03 16.60 -9.76
C GLU A 357 -18.43 15.76 -8.55
N ASN A 358 -19.59 16.05 -7.94
CA ASN A 358 -20.15 15.26 -6.83
C ASN A 358 -19.14 15.01 -5.70
N VAL A 359 -18.49 16.08 -5.24
CA VAL A 359 -17.63 16.04 -4.06
C VAL A 359 -18.48 16.35 -2.83
N GLU A 360 -18.30 15.60 -1.75
CA GLU A 360 -19.06 15.77 -0.51
C GLU A 360 -18.14 15.97 0.68
N LEU A 361 -18.49 16.93 1.54
CA LEU A 361 -17.90 17.16 2.85
C LEU A 361 -19.01 17.02 3.90
N THR A 362 -18.97 15.94 4.68
CA THR A 362 -20.01 15.62 5.66
C THR A 362 -19.38 15.38 7.03
N ASP A 363 -19.86 16.09 8.06
CA ASP A 363 -19.42 15.93 9.45
C ASP A 363 -17.89 16.03 9.61
N ILE A 364 -17.34 17.20 9.25
CA ILE A 364 -15.90 17.49 9.35
C ILE A 364 -15.65 18.34 10.60
N ASP A 365 -15.03 17.72 11.62
CA ASP A 365 -14.76 18.31 12.94
C ASP A 365 -13.26 18.33 13.24
N LEU A 366 -12.57 19.29 12.61
CA LEU A 366 -11.14 19.50 12.81
C LEU A 366 -10.90 20.70 13.69
N THR A 367 -9.85 20.62 14.50
CA THR A 367 -9.34 21.70 15.34
C THR A 367 -7.91 22.07 14.94
N TYR A 368 -7.50 23.30 15.22
CA TYR A 368 -6.13 23.75 15.09
C TYR A 368 -5.79 24.60 16.30
N GLY A 369 -4.77 24.17 17.06
CA GLY A 369 -4.36 24.82 18.31
C GLY A 369 -3.14 25.74 18.17
N GLY A 370 -2.66 25.99 16.94
CA GLY A 370 -1.49 26.84 16.70
C GLY A 370 -1.81 28.33 16.61
N ASP A 371 -0.78 29.16 16.44
CA ASP A 371 -0.84 30.63 16.46
C ASP A 371 -1.02 31.28 15.07
N ARG A 372 -0.93 30.48 13.99
CA ARG A 372 -1.04 30.95 12.59
C ARG A 372 -2.47 31.30 12.12
N GLY A 373 -3.36 31.67 13.04
CA GLY A 373 -4.74 32.04 12.75
C GLY A 373 -5.73 30.86 12.76
N PRO A 374 -6.99 31.10 12.37
CA PRO A 374 -8.03 30.07 12.42
C PRO A 374 -7.83 29.00 11.35
N LEU A 375 -8.61 27.93 11.45
CA LEU A 375 -8.77 26.96 10.36
C LEU A 375 -9.28 27.64 9.09
N THR A 376 -8.84 27.12 7.94
CA THR A 376 -9.14 27.64 6.60
C THR A 376 -9.34 26.51 5.60
N SER A 377 -10.00 26.84 4.49
CA SER A 377 -10.13 26.00 3.30
C SER A 377 -9.65 26.72 2.05
N LEU A 378 -9.12 25.96 1.08
CA LEU A 378 -8.81 26.44 -0.27
C LEU A 378 -9.54 25.57 -1.28
N CYS A 379 -10.47 26.16 -2.05
CA CYS A 379 -11.25 25.41 -3.03
C CYS A 379 -11.24 26.11 -4.40
N SER A 380 -11.07 25.34 -5.47
CA SER A 380 -11.05 25.84 -6.85
C SER A 380 -11.68 24.82 -7.80
N ASN A 381 -12.57 25.29 -8.67
CA ASN A 381 -13.26 24.48 -9.69
C ASN A 381 -13.94 23.23 -9.10
N VAL A 382 -14.55 23.39 -7.93
CA VAL A 382 -15.33 22.37 -7.23
C VAL A 382 -16.47 23.05 -6.48
N LYS A 383 -17.62 22.38 -6.39
CA LYS A 383 -18.78 22.84 -5.62
C LYS A 383 -19.24 21.67 -4.74
N PRO A 384 -18.62 21.47 -3.57
CA PRO A 384 -18.96 20.33 -2.76
C PRO A 384 -20.34 20.49 -2.12
N THR A 385 -21.05 19.38 -1.96
CA THR A 385 -22.20 19.30 -1.03
C THR A 385 -21.64 19.31 0.39
N ILE A 386 -22.19 20.17 1.26
CA ILE A 386 -21.64 20.39 2.60
C ILE A 386 -22.73 20.19 3.65
N THR A 387 -22.48 19.29 4.60
CA THR A 387 -23.38 19.00 5.73
C THR A 387 -22.58 18.85 7.01
N GLY A 388 -22.94 19.52 8.11
CA GLY A 388 -22.21 19.34 9.39
C GLY A 388 -20.75 19.81 9.36
N VAL A 389 -20.43 20.82 8.55
CA VAL A 389 -19.06 21.38 8.44
C VAL A 389 -19.07 22.85 8.82
N ILE A 390 -18.10 23.28 9.63
CA ILE A 390 -17.96 24.69 9.99
C ILE A 390 -17.68 25.55 8.75
N LYS A 391 -18.19 26.79 8.74
CA LYS A 391 -18.09 27.71 7.59
C LYS A 391 -16.65 27.90 7.08
N ALA A 392 -15.67 27.91 7.98
CA ALA A 392 -14.25 28.09 7.64
C ALA A 392 -13.66 26.93 6.81
N LEU A 393 -14.28 25.74 6.86
CA LEU A 393 -13.86 24.55 6.12
C LEU A 393 -14.74 24.24 4.91
N GLY A 394 -15.98 24.75 4.88
CA GLY A 394 -16.96 24.49 3.83
C GLY A 394 -16.75 25.25 2.52
N CYS A 395 -15.51 25.45 2.06
CA CYS A 395 -15.21 26.09 0.76
C CYS A 395 -15.88 27.47 0.54
N ALA A 396 -16.23 28.19 1.61
CA ALA A 396 -17.01 29.43 1.54
C ALA A 396 -16.19 30.66 1.06
N THR A 397 -14.88 30.51 0.89
CA THR A 397 -13.98 31.56 0.39
C THR A 397 -13.77 31.40 -1.12
N SER A 398 -14.66 31.99 -1.91
CA SER A 398 -14.45 32.20 -3.34
C SER A 398 -13.58 33.43 -3.57
N SER A 399 -12.32 33.22 -3.95
CA SER A 399 -11.62 33.90 -5.04
C SER A 399 -10.12 33.79 -4.81
N LEU A 400 -9.41 33.29 -5.81
CA LEU A 400 -7.97 33.34 -5.94
C LEU A 400 -7.42 34.70 -5.47
N ALA A 401 -6.77 34.75 -4.32
CA ALA A 401 -5.49 35.43 -4.31
C ALA A 401 -4.55 34.53 -5.12
N PRO A 402 -3.84 35.04 -6.15
CA PRO A 402 -2.83 34.24 -6.83
C PRO A 402 -1.89 33.69 -5.77
N LEU A 403 -1.75 32.36 -5.73
CA LEU A 403 -0.71 31.70 -4.95
C LEU A 403 0.60 32.42 -5.30
N PRO A 404 1.34 32.98 -4.33
CA PRO A 404 2.69 33.39 -4.61
C PRO A 404 3.41 32.11 -5.07
N LEU A 405 3.83 32.09 -6.32
CA LEU A 405 4.85 31.18 -6.80
C LEU A 405 5.96 31.23 -5.76
N SER A 406 6.11 30.17 -4.96
CA SER A 406 7.15 30.11 -3.95
C SER A 406 8.47 30.04 -4.70
N LYS A 407 9.12 31.20 -4.85
CA LYS A 407 10.56 31.24 -5.07
C LYS A 407 11.21 30.78 -3.77
N LYS A 408 11.68 29.53 -3.75
CA LYS A 408 13.00 29.09 -3.26
C LYS A 408 13.09 27.59 -3.24
#